data_AF-A0A951HHQ0-F1
#
_entry.id   AF-A0A951HHQ0-F1
#
_cell.length_a   1.000
_cell.length_b   1.000
_cell.length_c   1.000
_cell.angle_alpha   90.00
_cell.angle_beta   90.00
_cell.angle_gamma   90.00
#
_symmetry.space_group_name_H-M   'P 1'
#
loop_
_entity.id
_entity.type
_entity.pdbx_description
1 polymer ?
#
loop_
_entity_poly.entity_id
_entity_poly.type
_entity_poly.pdbx_seq_one_letter_code
_entity_poly.pdbx_strand_id
1 'polypeptide(L)'
;MAILGGLGTSPAQAAVPNPVLYLTTMEYYTVNGQNFVRYRYDVLNRSAYGADMFAAAPALPPCGNNHNASRTWVDFFDQGGHRLYGFCALGSPNDLGQIWFSVPEGQVPPSYIYIELNDRQTNTKYRSNLAETVM
;
A
#
# COMPACT_ATOMS: atom_id res chain seq x y z
N MET A 1 -21.64 -41.22 -32.65
CA MET A 1 -20.92 -39.95 -32.91
C MET A 1 -20.62 -39.33 -31.56
N ALA A 2 -19.36 -39.36 -31.14
CA ALA A 2 -18.88 -38.71 -29.93
C ALA A 2 -18.31 -37.34 -30.30
N ILE A 3 -18.61 -36.31 -29.52
CA ILE A 3 -17.76 -35.11 -29.44
C ILE A 3 -17.56 -34.83 -27.95
N LEU A 4 -16.35 -35.16 -27.49
CA LEU A 4 -15.74 -34.68 -26.26
C LEU A 4 -15.31 -33.23 -26.51
N GLY A 5 -15.83 -32.29 -25.73
CA GLY A 5 -15.41 -30.88 -25.73
C GLY A 5 -14.85 -30.52 -24.36
N GLY A 6 -13.56 -30.19 -24.31
CA GLY A 6 -12.73 -30.18 -23.11
C GLY A 6 -13.15 -29.19 -22.03
N LEU A 7 -13.02 -29.63 -20.78
CA LEU A 7 -12.91 -28.77 -19.61
C LEU A 7 -11.57 -28.02 -19.73
N GLY A 8 -11.60 -26.81 -20.28
CA GLY A 8 -10.50 -25.87 -20.13
C GLY A 8 -10.38 -25.53 -18.65
N THR A 9 -9.41 -26.11 -17.95
CA THR A 9 -9.02 -25.66 -16.62
C THR A 9 -8.49 -24.23 -16.77
N SER A 10 -9.26 -23.24 -16.32
CA SER A 10 -8.74 -21.92 -16.05
C SER A 10 -7.49 -22.07 -15.18
N PRO A 11 -6.36 -21.43 -15.51
CA PRO A 11 -5.22 -21.43 -14.61
C PRO A 11 -5.70 -20.91 -13.26
N ALA A 12 -5.35 -21.60 -12.17
CA ALA A 12 -5.54 -21.06 -10.84
C ALA A 12 -4.88 -19.68 -10.83
N GLN A 13 -5.67 -18.62 -10.63
CA GLN A 13 -5.16 -17.26 -10.49
C GLN A 13 -4.04 -17.32 -9.44
N ALA A 14 -2.80 -17.04 -9.84
CA ALA A 14 -1.68 -17.03 -8.91
C ALA A 14 -2.03 -16.09 -7.75
N ALA A 15 -1.86 -16.57 -6.52
CA ALA A 15 -2.16 -15.76 -5.34
C ALA A 15 -1.30 -14.49 -5.37
N VAL A 16 -1.93 -13.34 -5.13
CA VAL A 16 -1.23 -12.05 -5.04
C VAL A 16 -0.24 -12.14 -3.86
N PRO A 17 1.07 -11.90 -4.06
CA PRO A 17 2.06 -12.03 -3.01
C PRO A 17 1.95 -10.91 -1.99
N ASN A 18 2.50 -11.14 -0.79
CA ASN A 18 2.67 -10.06 0.18
C ASN A 18 3.66 -8.99 -0.31
N PRO A 19 3.47 -7.71 0.05
CA PRO A 19 4.33 -6.63 -0.40
C PRO A 19 5.73 -6.74 0.18
N VAL A 20 6.74 -6.42 -0.64
CA VAL A 20 8.13 -6.34 -0.19
C VAL A 20 8.50 -4.86 -0.08
N LEU A 21 8.42 -4.33 1.13
CA LEU A 21 8.62 -2.91 1.46
C LEU A 21 10.10 -2.62 1.72
N TYR A 22 10.61 -1.52 1.17
CA TYR A 22 11.95 -1.02 1.47
C TYR A 22 12.02 0.51 1.44
N LEU A 23 12.86 1.07 2.32
CA LEU A 23 13.13 2.50 2.40
C LEU A 23 13.91 2.94 1.16
N THR A 24 13.49 4.03 0.53
CA THR A 24 14.18 4.59 -0.64
C THR A 24 14.93 5.87 -0.31
N THR A 25 14.32 6.80 0.42
CA THR A 25 14.91 8.10 0.71
C THR A 25 14.31 8.73 1.97
N MET A 26 15.10 9.54 2.66
CA MET A 26 14.67 10.44 3.72
C MET A 26 14.76 11.89 3.23
N GLU A 27 13.71 12.68 3.46
CA GLU A 27 13.59 14.06 2.96
C GLU A 27 13.12 14.99 4.09
N TYR A 28 13.88 16.06 4.36
CA TYR A 28 13.46 17.12 5.27
C TYR A 28 12.55 18.10 4.54
N TYR A 29 11.44 18.48 5.16
CA TYR A 29 10.53 19.48 4.58
C TYR A 29 9.83 20.30 5.66
N THR A 30 9.41 21.51 5.29
CA THR A 30 8.65 22.40 6.17
C THR A 30 7.23 22.57 5.63
N VAL A 31 6.23 22.42 6.50
CA VAL A 31 4.83 22.72 6.19
C VAL A 31 4.23 23.52 7.33
N ASN A 32 3.54 24.61 7.02
CA ASN A 32 2.92 25.51 8.01
C ASN A 32 3.89 25.97 9.12
N GLY A 33 5.16 26.19 8.79
CA GLY A 33 6.18 26.62 9.76
C GLY A 33 6.73 25.52 10.68
N GLN A 34 6.30 24.27 10.52
CA GLN A 34 6.83 23.12 11.25
C GLN A 34 7.69 22.25 10.34
N ASN A 35 8.84 21.81 10.84
CA ASN A 35 9.75 20.92 10.13
C ASN A 35 9.42 19.45 10.39
N PHE A 36 9.60 18.64 9.36
CA PHE A 36 9.34 17.20 9.36
C PHE A 36 10.44 16.46 8.60
N VAL A 37 10.55 15.16 8.91
CA VAL A 37 11.31 14.19 8.13
C VAL A 37 10.32 13.22 7.49
N ARG A 38 10.35 13.13 6.15
CA ARG A 38 9.58 12.16 5.35
C ARG A 38 10.45 10.94 5.06
N TYR A 39 9.91 9.76 5.33
CA TYR A 39 10.51 8.47 5.00
C TYR A 39 9.75 7.88 3.82
N ARG A 40 10.37 7.85 2.64
CA ARG A 40 9.77 7.35 1.39
C ARG A 40 10.08 5.88 1.21
N TYR A 41 9.07 5.12 0.79
CA TYR A 41 9.19 3.69 0.56
C TYR A 41 8.72 3.31 -0.83
N ASP A 42 9.21 2.17 -1.29
CA ASP A 42 8.72 1.48 -2.47
C ASP A 42 8.34 0.03 -2.10
N VAL A 43 7.44 -0.54 -2.89
CA VAL A 43 7.05 -1.95 -2.85
C VAL A 43 7.71 -2.63 -4.05
N LEU A 44 8.76 -3.41 -3.80
CA LEU A 44 9.60 -4.03 -4.83
C LEU A 44 8.80 -4.87 -5.82
N ASN A 45 7.81 -5.62 -5.32
CA ASN A 45 6.93 -6.47 -6.11
C ASN A 45 5.60 -5.80 -6.48
N ARG A 46 5.54 -4.45 -6.58
CA ARG A 46 4.31 -3.71 -6.91
C ARG A 46 3.67 -4.10 -8.24
N SER A 47 4.44 -4.63 -9.20
CA SER A 47 3.92 -5.10 -10.48
C SER A 47 3.05 -6.36 -10.35
N ALA A 48 3.08 -7.04 -9.21
CA ALA A 48 2.23 -8.20 -8.93
C ALA A 48 0.78 -7.83 -8.57
N TYR A 49 0.49 -6.55 -8.33
CA TYR A 49 -0.85 -6.06 -8.00
C TYR A 49 -1.54 -5.53 -9.24
N GLY A 50 -2.75 -6.03 -9.52
CA GLY A 50 -3.54 -5.63 -10.67
C GLY A 50 -4.00 -4.17 -10.57
N ALA A 51 -4.13 -3.49 -11.72
CA ALA A 51 -4.62 -2.11 -11.76
C ALA A 51 -6.06 -1.97 -11.22
N ASP A 52 -6.86 -3.03 -11.34
CA ASP A 52 -8.22 -3.11 -10.80
C ASP A 52 -8.27 -3.01 -9.27
N MET A 53 -7.19 -3.38 -8.57
CA MET A 53 -7.08 -3.18 -7.12
C MET A 53 -7.02 -1.70 -6.74
N PHE A 54 -6.63 -0.82 -7.66
CA PHE A 54 -6.46 0.62 -7.41
C PHE A 54 -7.50 1.49 -8.12
N ALA A 55 -8.46 0.88 -8.81
CA ALA A 55 -9.56 1.59 -9.44
C ALA A 55 -10.37 2.40 -8.41
N ALA A 56 -10.94 3.53 -8.84
CA ALA A 56 -11.87 4.29 -8.02
C ALA A 56 -13.08 3.41 -7.66
N ALA A 57 -13.45 3.42 -6.38
CA ALA A 57 -14.51 2.57 -5.84
C ALA A 57 -15.62 3.39 -5.18
N PRO A 58 -16.45 4.13 -5.95
CA PRO A 58 -17.49 5.02 -5.40
C PRO A 58 -18.61 4.28 -4.66
N ALA A 59 -18.72 2.96 -4.82
CA ALA A 59 -19.65 2.12 -4.08
C ALA A 59 -19.15 1.74 -2.66
N LEU A 60 -17.88 1.99 -2.35
CA LEU A 60 -17.29 1.75 -1.02
C LEU A 60 -17.30 3.05 -0.22
N PRO A 61 -17.27 2.99 1.14
CA PRO A 61 -17.20 4.19 1.96
C PRO A 61 -16.08 5.15 1.53
N PRO A 62 -16.31 6.48 1.58
CA PRO A 62 -15.31 7.44 1.12
C PRO A 62 -14.10 7.49 2.06
N CYS A 63 -12.99 8.02 1.55
CA CYS A 63 -11.85 8.39 2.37
C CYS A 63 -11.89 9.89 2.67
N GLY A 64 -12.41 10.26 3.84
CA GLY A 64 -12.76 11.66 4.13
C GLY A 64 -13.74 12.19 3.08
N ASN A 65 -13.39 13.28 2.39
CA ASN A 65 -14.20 13.86 1.32
C ASN A 65 -13.96 13.23 -0.06
N ASN A 66 -13.05 12.25 -0.18
CA ASN A 66 -12.81 11.56 -1.45
C ASN A 66 -13.82 10.42 -1.66
N HIS A 67 -14.88 10.71 -2.42
CA HIS A 67 -15.90 9.73 -2.84
C HIS A 67 -15.41 8.77 -3.93
N ASN A 68 -14.30 9.07 -4.60
CA ASN A 68 -13.68 8.21 -5.60
C ASN A 68 -12.37 7.64 -5.06
N ALA A 69 -12.33 7.33 -3.76
CA ALA A 69 -11.18 6.70 -3.14
C ALA A 69 -10.85 5.36 -3.83
N SER A 70 -9.57 5.01 -3.82
CA SER A 70 -9.09 3.74 -4.33
C SER A 70 -9.80 2.58 -3.65
N ARG A 71 -10.05 1.51 -4.41
CA ARG A 71 -10.48 0.21 -3.88
C ARG A 71 -9.51 -0.31 -2.83
N THR A 72 -8.20 -0.12 -3.03
CA THR A 72 -7.16 -0.55 -2.08
C THR A 72 -6.63 0.64 -1.29
N TRP A 73 -6.63 0.52 0.03
CA TRP A 73 -5.96 1.47 0.91
C TRP A 73 -4.62 0.91 1.36
N VAL A 74 -3.66 1.80 1.63
CA VAL A 74 -2.35 1.46 2.19
C VAL A 74 -2.23 2.13 3.54
N ASP A 75 -2.03 1.34 4.59
CA ASP A 75 -1.83 1.85 5.94
C ASP A 75 -0.43 1.51 6.42
N PHE A 76 0.27 2.50 6.99
CA PHE A 76 1.57 2.34 7.64
C PHE A 76 1.39 2.04 9.12
N PHE A 77 2.16 1.11 9.64
CA PHE A 77 2.16 0.73 11.05
C PHE A 77 3.60 0.65 11.58
N ASP A 78 3.77 0.94 12.86
CA ASP A 78 4.99 0.55 13.58
C ASP A 78 5.01 -0.97 13.84
N GLN A 79 6.15 -1.51 14.28
CA GLN A 79 6.27 -2.93 14.62
C GLN A 79 5.29 -3.42 15.71
N GLY A 80 4.79 -2.53 16.56
CA GLY A 80 3.81 -2.82 17.61
C GLY A 80 2.37 -2.88 17.09
N GLY A 81 2.12 -2.45 15.84
CA GLY A 81 0.79 -2.42 15.23
C GLY A 81 0.05 -1.10 15.44
N HIS A 82 0.71 -0.04 15.89
CA HIS A 82 0.09 1.29 15.91
C HIS A 82 0.13 1.90 14.51
N ARG A 83 -1.02 2.38 14.05
CA ARG A 83 -1.15 3.03 12.74
C ARG A 83 -0.48 4.40 12.76
N LEU A 84 0.41 4.64 11.80
CA LEU A 84 1.20 5.86 11.65
C LEU A 84 0.60 6.81 10.62
N TYR A 85 0.20 6.27 9.47
CA TYR A 85 -0.28 7.04 8.32
C TYR A 85 -1.07 6.14 7.36
N GLY A 86 -1.70 6.72 6.34
CA GLY A 86 -2.23 5.91 5.24
C GLY A 86 -2.63 6.70 3.99
N PHE A 87 -2.72 5.97 2.89
CA PHE A 87 -3.07 6.45 1.56
C PHE A 87 -4.35 5.76 1.09
N CYS A 88 -5.25 6.56 0.53
CA CYS A 88 -6.50 6.10 -0.06
C CYS A 88 -6.74 6.68 -1.47
N ALA A 89 -5.81 7.51 -1.95
CA ALA A 89 -5.84 8.14 -3.26
C ALA A 89 -4.72 7.58 -4.14
N LEU A 90 -4.68 6.25 -4.27
CA LEU A 90 -3.77 5.50 -5.15
C LEU A 90 -4.57 5.09 -6.39
N GLY A 91 -4.11 5.48 -7.57
CA GLY A 91 -4.80 5.21 -8.84
C GLY A 91 -4.18 4.04 -9.62
N SER A 92 -2.97 3.61 -9.26
CA SER A 92 -2.29 2.52 -9.94
C SER A 92 -1.30 1.79 -9.02
N PRO A 93 -0.86 0.58 -9.40
CA PRO A 93 0.19 -0.13 -8.67
C PRO A 93 1.52 0.65 -8.62
N ASN A 94 1.79 1.53 -9.59
CA ASN A 94 3.00 2.35 -9.61
C ASN A 94 3.05 3.37 -8.46
N ASP A 95 1.88 3.77 -7.93
CA ASP A 95 1.82 4.72 -6.81
C ASP A 95 2.37 4.10 -5.51
N LEU A 96 2.43 2.76 -5.41
CA LEU A 96 3.13 2.06 -4.33
C LEU A 96 4.64 2.35 -4.29
N GLY A 97 5.20 2.94 -5.34
CA GLY A 97 6.59 3.41 -5.38
C GLY A 97 6.84 4.79 -4.77
N GLN A 98 5.79 5.47 -4.31
CA GLN A 98 5.84 6.86 -3.88
C GLN A 98 5.13 7.06 -2.53
N ILE A 99 4.96 5.98 -1.77
CA ILE A 99 4.31 6.01 -0.44
C ILE A 99 5.31 6.43 0.65
N TRP A 100 4.80 6.99 1.73
CA TRP A 100 5.64 7.56 2.79
C TRP A 100 4.87 7.76 4.09
N PHE A 101 5.62 7.90 5.19
CA PHE A 101 5.11 8.55 6.41
C PHE A 101 6.11 9.62 6.85
N SER A 102 5.69 10.50 7.76
CA SER A 102 6.58 11.52 8.31
C SER A 102 6.44 11.66 9.81
N VAL A 103 7.51 12.18 10.43
CA VAL A 103 7.55 12.56 11.83
C VAL A 103 8.06 14.00 11.94
N PRO A 104 7.66 14.77 12.97
CA PRO A 104 8.29 16.04 13.30
C PRO A 104 9.81 15.93 13.41
N GLU A 105 10.54 16.95 12.98
CA GLU A 105 11.99 17.01 13.15
C GLU A 105 12.38 16.87 14.64
N GLY A 106 13.35 16.01 14.94
CA GLY A 106 13.77 15.68 16.31
C GLY A 106 12.98 14.57 17.00
N GLN A 107 11.85 14.14 16.44
CA GLN A 107 11.16 12.94 16.92
C GLN A 107 11.85 11.67 16.41
N VAL A 108 12.10 10.73 17.32
CA VAL A 108 12.67 9.42 16.98
C VAL A 108 11.62 8.59 16.22
N PRO A 109 11.89 8.11 14.99
CA PRO A 109 10.98 7.23 14.28
C PRO A 109 10.98 5.82 14.89
N PRO A 110 9.93 5.01 14.67
CA PRO A 110 9.98 3.58 15.00
C PRO A 110 11.15 2.91 14.27
N SER A 111 11.85 1.94 14.88
CA SER A 111 12.97 1.26 14.21
C SER A 111 12.55 0.49 12.96
N TYR A 112 11.34 -0.08 13.00
CA TYR A 112 10.75 -0.84 11.91
C TYR A 112 9.31 -0.43 11.71
N ILE A 113 8.90 -0.46 10.45
CA ILE A 113 7.52 -0.27 10.00
C ILE A 113 7.09 -1.41 9.07
N TYR A 114 5.79 -1.56 8.89
CA TYR A 114 5.23 -2.36 7.80
C TYR A 114 4.03 -1.63 7.20
N ILE A 115 3.59 -2.07 6.02
CA ILE A 115 2.31 -1.65 5.45
C ILE A 115 1.31 -2.79 5.39
N GLU A 116 0.03 -2.43 5.44
CA GLU A 116 -1.07 -3.29 5.00
C GLU A 116 -1.71 -2.68 3.75
N LEU A 117 -1.79 -3.46 2.68
CA LEU A 117 -2.67 -3.19 1.54
C LEU A 117 -4.02 -3.84 1.86
N ASN A 118 -5.05 -3.02 2.05
CA ASN A 118 -6.41 -3.49 2.30
C ASN A 118 -7.24 -3.34 1.03
N ASP A 119 -7.48 -4.43 0.32
CA ASP A 119 -8.48 -4.48 -0.76
C ASP A 119 -9.87 -4.50 -0.14
N ARG A 120 -10.52 -3.35 -0.15
CA ARG A 120 -11.78 -3.12 0.54
C ARG A 120 -12.98 -3.77 -0.13
N GLN A 121 -12.85 -4.15 -1.41
CA GLN A 121 -13.93 -4.83 -2.13
C GLN A 121 -13.97 -6.32 -1.81
N THR A 122 -12.80 -6.94 -1.67
CA THR A 122 -12.70 -8.38 -1.33
C THR A 122 -12.49 -8.62 0.16
N ASN A 123 -12.24 -7.56 0.94
CA ASN A 123 -11.83 -7.61 2.34
C ASN A 123 -10.55 -8.43 2.56
N THR A 124 -9.63 -8.39 1.59
CA THR A 124 -8.34 -9.07 1.66
C THR A 124 -7.24 -8.11 2.09
N LYS A 125 -6.39 -8.56 3.01
CA LYS A 125 -5.24 -7.79 3.49
C LYS A 125 -3.93 -8.46 3.11
N TYR A 126 -2.99 -7.65 2.62
CA TYR A 126 -1.62 -8.07 2.33
C TYR A 126 -0.66 -7.28 3.20
N ARG A 127 0.10 -7.98 4.04
CA ARG A 127 1.02 -7.37 5.00
C ARG A 127 2.46 -7.50 4.51
N SER A 128 3.23 -6.42 4.55
CA SER A 128 4.62 -6.46 4.11
C SER A 128 5.55 -7.14 5.13
N ASN A 129 6.80 -7.36 4.72
CA ASN A 129 7.91 -7.48 5.66
C ASN A 129 8.02 -6.23 6.57
N LEU A 130 8.76 -6.36 7.66
CA LEU A 130 9.28 -5.21 8.38
C LEU A 130 10.38 -4.55 7.54
N ALA A 131 10.30 -3.23 7.40
CA ALA A 131 11.29 -2.39 6.75
C ALA A 131 11.88 -1.43 7.77
N GLU A 132 13.19 -1.20 7.68
CA GLU A 132 13.91 -0.27 8.54
C GLU A 132 13.56 1.19 8.21
N THR A 133 13.58 2.03 9.22
CA THR A 133 13.45 3.50 9.08
C THR A 133 14.80 4.21 9.06
N VAL A 134 15.89 3.45 9.02
CA VAL A 134 17.27 3.93 8.92
C VAL A 134 17.87 3.46 7.59
N MET A 135 18.78 4.26 7.03
CA MET A 135 19.61 3.90 5.88
C MET A 135 21.02 3.57 6.32
#